data_AF-A0BWZ5-F1
#
_entry.id   AF-A0BWZ5-F1
#
_cell.length_a   1.000
_cell.length_b   1.000
_cell.length_c   1.000
_cell.angle_alpha   90.00
_cell.angle_beta   90.00
_cell.angle_gamma   90.00
#
_symmetry.space_group_name_H-M   'P 1'
#
loop_
_entity.id
_entity.type
_entity.pdbx_description
1 polymer ?
#
loop_
_entity_poly.entity_id
_entity_poly.type
_entity_poly.pdbx_seq_one_letter_code
_entity_poly.pdbx_strand_id
1 'polypeptide(L)'
;MISFAEIRDLLAREKPKTFNALNPYYKYDASSPCKRDILVLWVTKLSSNLNHSIKTLELAVLIIDTYLNYFNISEDYLQLLGISAYSIAYKFNETEFMPLDSLQPKDQQNGKVCKPMYMDEDYNEMEVHILRAMGYQLNLITLSDFLIALNIKIDEQVSCLIQFILMDFEIYRYSHFELALAIMHYQNDTRLTFQAKILTVSQMLHNKIIQAQEIECEKSEQEETKSLERSHSIHKKISKKRESQRKRQIQQQK
;
A
#
# COMPACT_ATOMS: atom_id res chain seq x y z
N MET A 1 29.80 3.96 -7.03
CA MET A 1 30.36 5.16 -6.36
C MET A 1 29.24 6.19 -6.33
N ILE A 2 28.95 6.80 -5.18
CA ILE A 2 27.82 7.74 -5.04
C ILE A 2 28.05 8.95 -5.95
N SER A 3 27.06 9.26 -6.80
CA SER A 3 27.13 10.40 -7.72
C SER A 3 26.57 11.66 -7.04
N PHE A 4 27.45 12.44 -6.42
CA PHE A 4 27.04 13.70 -5.76
C PHE A 4 26.41 14.71 -6.74
N ALA A 5 26.81 14.68 -8.01
CA ALA A 5 26.24 15.55 -9.04
C ALA A 5 24.77 15.20 -9.33
N GLU A 6 24.46 13.90 -9.39
CA GLU A 6 23.10 13.38 -9.60
C GLU A 6 22.21 13.65 -8.40
N ILE A 7 22.69 13.41 -7.18
CA ILE A 7 21.94 13.74 -5.95
C ILE A 7 21.60 15.22 -5.89
N ARG A 8 22.54 16.10 -6.27
CA ARG A 8 22.30 17.54 -6.31
C ARG A 8 21.25 17.93 -7.35
N ASP A 9 21.24 17.28 -8.51
CA ASP A 9 20.20 17.50 -9.53
C ASP A 9 18.82 17.06 -9.03
N LEU A 10 18.74 15.87 -8.42
CA LEU A 10 17.52 15.36 -7.82
C LEU A 10 16.98 16.28 -6.72
N LEU A 11 17.85 16.77 -5.83
CA LEU A 11 17.47 17.74 -4.79
C LEU A 11 16.97 19.08 -5.36
N ALA A 12 17.54 19.54 -6.48
CA ALA A 12 17.08 20.76 -7.14
C ALA A 12 15.70 20.61 -7.80
N ARG A 13 15.36 19.39 -8.21
CA ARG A 13 14.08 19.05 -8.85
C ARG A 13 13.00 18.59 -7.88
N GLU A 14 13.39 18.10 -6.71
CA GLU A 14 12.46 17.63 -5.68
C GLU A 14 11.59 18.79 -5.21
N LYS A 15 10.27 18.63 -5.36
CA LYS A 15 9.30 19.56 -4.80
C LYS A 15 9.00 19.13 -3.36
N PRO A 16 8.94 20.07 -2.39
CA PRO A 16 8.59 19.73 -1.03
C PRO A 16 7.17 19.16 -0.99
N LYS A 17 6.99 18.07 -0.24
CA LYS A 17 5.66 17.52 0.00
C LYS A 17 4.87 18.48 0.89
N THR A 18 3.82 19.08 0.34
CA THR A 18 2.88 19.92 1.08
C THR A 18 1.60 19.13 1.33
N PHE A 19 1.13 19.12 2.58
CA PHE A 19 -0.10 18.45 2.96
C PHE A 19 -1.04 19.41 3.67
N ASN A 20 -2.29 19.44 3.21
CA ASN A 20 -3.34 20.21 3.84
C ASN A 20 -3.79 19.49 5.13
N ALA A 21 -3.26 19.94 6.26
CA ALA A 21 -3.58 19.38 7.58
C ALA A 21 -5.08 19.45 7.94
N LEU A 22 -5.87 20.30 7.25
CA LEU A 22 -7.31 20.38 7.44
C LEU A 22 -8.07 19.29 6.67
N ASN A 23 -7.46 18.68 5.66
CA ASN A 23 -8.09 17.63 4.87
C ASN A 23 -8.35 16.40 5.76
N PRO A 24 -9.61 15.93 5.89
CA PRO A 24 -9.96 14.79 6.73
C PRO A 24 -9.31 13.47 6.29
N TYR A 25 -8.88 13.35 5.03
CA TYR A 25 -8.23 12.13 4.53
C TYR A 25 -6.87 11.85 5.16
N TYR A 26 -6.22 12.85 5.77
CA TYR A 26 -4.92 12.74 6.45
C TYR A 26 -5.02 12.59 7.98
N LYS A 27 -6.23 12.57 8.54
CA LYS A 27 -6.43 12.51 9.99
C LYS A 27 -6.46 11.06 10.47
N TYR A 28 -5.77 10.82 11.58
CA TYR A 28 -5.95 9.62 12.40
C TYR A 28 -7.03 9.92 13.43
N ASP A 29 -8.18 9.26 13.30
CA ASP A 29 -9.20 9.29 14.34
C ASP A 29 -8.92 8.16 15.33
N ALA A 30 -9.21 8.36 16.62
CA ALA A 30 -8.97 7.33 17.66
C ALA A 30 -9.68 5.99 17.37
N SER A 31 -10.69 6.00 16.49
CA SER A 31 -11.50 4.84 16.12
C SER A 31 -11.41 4.42 14.65
N SER A 32 -10.71 5.17 13.78
CA SER A 32 -10.66 4.86 12.34
C SER A 32 -9.26 5.11 11.76
N PRO A 33 -8.73 4.17 10.94
CA PRO A 33 -7.48 4.38 10.24
C PRO A 33 -7.57 5.57 9.27
N CYS A 34 -6.42 6.17 8.98
CA CYS A 34 -6.26 7.23 8.00
C CYS A 34 -6.81 6.77 6.63
N LYS A 35 -7.79 7.50 6.07
CA LYS A 35 -8.45 7.10 4.81
C LYS A 35 -7.48 7.10 3.63
N ARG A 36 -6.49 8.01 3.63
CA ARG A 36 -5.40 7.99 2.64
C ARG A 36 -4.56 6.72 2.74
N ASP A 37 -4.26 6.24 3.94
CA ASP A 37 -3.51 4.99 4.14
C ASP A 37 -4.30 3.79 3.62
N ILE A 38 -5.62 3.75 3.84
CA ILE A 38 -6.51 2.72 3.30
C ILE A 38 -6.50 2.72 1.76
N LEU A 39 -6.60 3.91 1.15
CA LEU A 39 -6.54 4.06 -0.31
C LEU A 39 -5.19 3.58 -0.85
N VAL A 40 -4.08 4.03 -0.27
CA VAL A 40 -2.74 3.67 -0.74
C VAL A 40 -2.46 2.19 -0.53
N LEU A 41 -2.89 1.59 0.59
CA LEU A 41 -2.84 0.14 0.80
C LEU A 41 -3.56 -0.61 -0.33
N TRP A 42 -4.74 -0.13 -0.71
CA TRP A 42 -5.52 -0.73 -1.79
C TRP A 42 -4.80 -0.61 -3.16
N VAL A 43 -4.24 0.56 -3.48
CA VAL A 43 -3.44 0.78 -4.70
C VAL A 43 -2.17 -0.06 -4.70
N THR A 44 -1.48 -0.20 -3.55
CA THR A 44 -0.31 -1.07 -3.40
C THR A 44 -0.68 -2.53 -3.70
N LYS A 45 -1.80 -3.01 -3.16
CA LYS A 45 -2.30 -4.37 -3.45
C LYS A 45 -2.64 -4.56 -4.93
N LEU A 46 -3.21 -3.54 -5.57
CA LEU A 46 -3.46 -3.55 -7.01
C LEU A 46 -2.14 -3.64 -7.80
N SER A 47 -1.14 -2.86 -7.43
CA SER A 47 0.19 -2.87 -8.05
C SER A 47 0.89 -4.23 -7.93
N SER A 48 0.83 -4.87 -6.76
CA SER A 48 1.49 -6.16 -6.52
C SER A 48 0.91 -7.30 -7.39
N ASN A 49 -0.34 -7.20 -7.82
CA ASN A 49 -0.94 -8.20 -8.71
C ASN A 49 -0.47 -8.06 -10.17
N LEU A 50 0.11 -6.91 -10.53
CA LEU A 50 0.44 -6.54 -11.90
C LEU A 50 1.95 -6.52 -12.17
N ASN A 51 2.78 -6.70 -11.14
CA ASN A 51 4.25 -6.74 -11.24
C ASN A 51 4.89 -5.52 -11.94
N HIS A 52 4.27 -4.34 -11.86
CA HIS A 52 4.86 -3.11 -12.42
C HIS A 52 5.99 -2.56 -11.55
N SER A 53 6.72 -1.60 -12.09
CA SER A 53 7.84 -0.96 -11.38
C SER A 53 7.37 -0.25 -10.11
N ILE A 54 8.23 -0.23 -9.09
CA ILE A 54 7.96 0.53 -7.86
C ILE A 54 7.77 2.03 -8.14
N LYS A 55 8.41 2.55 -9.19
CA LYS A 55 8.26 3.94 -9.66
C LYS A 55 6.82 4.27 -10.06
N THR A 56 6.12 3.33 -10.67
CA THR A 56 4.70 3.49 -11.02
C THR A 56 3.85 3.67 -9.78
N LEU A 57 4.08 2.86 -8.74
CA LEU A 57 3.38 2.99 -7.47
C LEU A 57 3.73 4.31 -6.76
N GLU A 58 5.01 4.67 -6.69
CA GLU A 58 5.45 5.93 -6.07
C GLU A 58 4.86 7.16 -6.74
N LEU A 59 4.84 7.19 -8.08
CA LEU A 59 4.23 8.28 -8.85
C LEU A 59 2.71 8.32 -8.64
N ALA A 60 2.04 7.17 -8.60
CA ALA A 60 0.61 7.11 -8.31
C ALA A 60 0.28 7.74 -6.94
N VAL A 61 1.07 7.41 -5.91
CA VAL A 61 0.90 7.97 -4.56
C VAL A 61 1.17 9.48 -4.55
N LEU A 62 2.20 9.95 -5.26
CA LEU A 62 2.47 11.39 -5.41
C LEU A 62 1.30 12.13 -6.06
N ILE A 63 0.69 11.54 -7.08
CA ILE A 63 -0.48 12.09 -7.76
C ILE A 63 -1.68 12.16 -6.79
N ILE A 64 -1.97 11.07 -6.06
CA ILE A 64 -3.05 11.00 -5.07
C ILE A 64 -2.88 12.11 -4.02
N ASP A 65 -1.69 12.21 -3.42
CA ASP A 65 -1.44 13.17 -2.35
C ASP A 65 -1.43 14.62 -2.86
N THR A 66 -0.89 14.85 -4.06
CA THR A 66 -0.98 16.18 -4.68
C THR A 66 -2.44 16.58 -4.91
N TYR A 67 -3.27 15.65 -5.39
CA TYR A 67 -4.69 15.90 -5.61
C TYR A 67 -5.42 16.20 -4.29
N LEU A 68 -5.28 15.34 -3.28
CA LEU A 68 -5.91 15.53 -1.97
C LEU A 68 -5.41 16.79 -1.26
N ASN A 69 -4.20 17.26 -1.53
CA ASN A 69 -3.72 18.50 -0.95
C ASN A 69 -4.54 19.74 -1.39
N TYR A 70 -5.06 19.74 -2.62
CA TYR A 70 -5.78 20.89 -3.18
C TYR A 70 -7.30 20.69 -3.27
N PHE A 71 -7.78 19.45 -3.33
CA PHE A 71 -9.18 19.15 -3.59
C PHE A 71 -9.81 18.33 -2.47
N ASN A 72 -11.05 18.67 -2.13
CA ASN A 72 -11.90 17.82 -1.30
C ASN A 72 -12.73 16.94 -2.24
N ILE A 73 -12.53 15.63 -2.18
CA ILE A 73 -13.26 14.64 -2.96
C ILE A 73 -14.32 13.97 -2.08
N SER A 74 -15.40 13.44 -2.66
CA SER A 74 -16.31 12.56 -1.91
C SER A 74 -15.67 11.19 -1.71
N GLU A 75 -16.04 10.49 -0.63
CA GLU A 75 -15.59 9.12 -0.38
C GLU A 75 -15.94 8.17 -1.53
N ASP A 76 -17.10 8.39 -2.17
CA ASP A 76 -17.57 7.58 -3.30
C ASP A 76 -16.64 7.65 -4.52
N TYR A 77 -15.81 8.70 -4.63
CA TYR A 77 -14.86 8.88 -5.74
C TYR A 77 -13.41 8.66 -5.31
N LEU A 78 -13.15 8.29 -4.05
CA LEU A 78 -11.79 8.13 -3.54
C LEU A 78 -11.06 6.96 -4.23
N GLN A 79 -11.75 5.86 -4.51
CA GLN A 79 -11.18 4.75 -5.27
C GLN A 79 -10.97 5.11 -6.75
N LEU A 80 -11.89 5.89 -7.35
CA LEU A 80 -11.72 6.40 -8.72
C LEU A 80 -10.44 7.24 -8.83
N LEU A 81 -10.19 8.13 -7.86
CA LEU A 81 -8.92 8.87 -7.75
C LEU A 81 -7.72 7.91 -7.72
N GLY A 82 -7.76 6.86 -6.89
CA GLY A 82 -6.68 5.89 -6.80
C GLY A 82 -6.39 5.18 -8.12
N ILE A 83 -7.42 4.71 -8.82
CA ILE A 83 -7.29 4.01 -10.10
C ILE A 83 -6.79 4.95 -11.19
N SER A 84 -7.38 6.14 -11.31
CA SER A 84 -6.97 7.12 -12.33
C SER A 84 -5.55 7.60 -12.09
N ALA A 85 -5.15 7.84 -10.83
CA ALA A 85 -3.76 8.18 -10.50
C ALA A 85 -2.78 7.07 -10.88
N TYR A 86 -3.13 5.81 -10.59
CA TYR A 86 -2.31 4.66 -10.98
C TYR A 86 -2.26 4.47 -12.50
N SER A 87 -3.36 4.66 -13.21
CA SER A 87 -3.41 4.57 -14.67
C SER A 87 -2.53 5.63 -15.33
N ILE A 88 -2.56 6.87 -14.84
CA ILE A 88 -1.67 7.96 -15.29
C ILE A 88 -0.20 7.58 -15.04
N ALA A 89 0.12 7.10 -13.85
CA ALA A 89 1.49 6.70 -13.51
C ALA A 89 1.97 5.53 -14.38
N TYR A 90 1.10 4.56 -14.66
CA TYR A 90 1.37 3.45 -15.54
C TYR A 90 1.67 3.91 -16.96
N LYS A 91 0.80 4.75 -17.54
CA LYS A 91 0.98 5.34 -18.89
C LYS A 91 2.28 6.14 -19.00
N PHE A 92 2.78 6.66 -17.88
CA PHE A 92 4.01 7.45 -17.85
C PHE A 92 5.28 6.60 -17.73
N ASN A 93 5.27 5.55 -16.90
CA ASN A 93 6.48 4.79 -16.56
C ASN A 93 6.60 3.45 -17.28
N GLU A 94 5.49 2.79 -17.59
CA GLU A 94 5.49 1.44 -18.15
C GLU A 94 5.38 1.48 -19.68
N THR A 95 6.01 0.51 -20.34
CA THR A 95 5.97 0.38 -21.81
C THR A 95 4.88 -0.56 -22.31
N GLU A 96 4.34 -1.39 -21.43
CA GLU A 96 3.34 -2.38 -21.77
C GLU A 96 1.96 -1.74 -21.97
N PHE A 97 1.06 -2.47 -22.63
CA PHE A 97 -0.34 -2.07 -22.73
C PHE A 97 -1.13 -2.72 -21.60
N MET A 98 -1.89 -1.92 -20.85
CA MET A 98 -2.83 -2.40 -19.85
C MET A 98 -4.27 -2.03 -20.20
N PRO A 99 -5.18 -3.03 -20.28
CA PRO A 99 -6.61 -2.78 -20.33
C PRO A 99 -7.12 -2.17 -19.02
N LEU A 100 -8.01 -1.18 -19.09
CA LEU A 100 -8.63 -0.56 -17.91
C LEU A 100 -9.40 -1.58 -17.05
N ASP A 101 -10.00 -2.60 -17.68
CA ASP A 101 -10.68 -3.72 -17.03
C ASP A 101 -9.81 -4.50 -16.03
N SER A 102 -8.48 -4.42 -16.17
CA SER A 102 -7.52 -5.03 -15.24
C SER A 102 -7.37 -4.25 -13.94
N LEU A 103 -7.73 -2.96 -13.93
CA LEU A 103 -7.65 -2.07 -12.77
C LEU A 103 -8.98 -1.95 -12.01
N GLN A 104 -10.09 -2.30 -12.65
CA GLN A 104 -11.41 -2.12 -12.06
C GLN A 104 -11.62 -3.11 -10.89
N PRO A 105 -12.15 -2.64 -9.74
CA PRO A 105 -12.55 -3.53 -8.67
C PRO A 105 -13.69 -4.42 -9.17
N LYS A 106 -13.43 -5.73 -9.28
CA LYS A 106 -14.47 -6.71 -9.58
C LYS A 106 -15.14 -7.11 -8.27
N ASP A 107 -16.33 -6.60 -8.00
CA ASP A 107 -17.14 -7.08 -6.89
C ASP A 107 -17.48 -8.56 -7.14
N GLN A 108 -16.87 -9.44 -6.35
CA GLN A 108 -17.17 -10.87 -6.36
C GLN A 108 -18.27 -11.18 -5.34
N GLN A 109 -19.47 -10.64 -5.53
CA GLN A 109 -20.64 -11.17 -4.83
C GLN A 109 -21.31 -12.26 -5.68
N ASN A 110 -21.25 -13.50 -5.19
CA ASN A 110 -22.03 -14.65 -5.68
C ASN A 110 -21.75 -15.12 -7.12
N GLY A 111 -20.50 -15.01 -7.61
CA GLY A 111 -20.09 -15.64 -8.89
C GLY A 111 -20.77 -15.06 -10.14
N LYS A 112 -21.48 -13.94 -10.02
CA LYS A 112 -21.95 -13.14 -11.15
C LYS A 112 -20.97 -12.00 -11.35
N VAL A 113 -20.55 -11.78 -12.59
CA VAL A 113 -19.76 -10.61 -12.97
C VAL A 113 -20.59 -9.37 -12.62
N CYS A 114 -20.22 -8.67 -11.56
CA CYS A 114 -20.83 -7.39 -11.23
C CYS A 114 -20.49 -6.36 -12.31
N LYS A 115 -21.42 -5.44 -12.56
CA LYS A 115 -21.18 -4.27 -13.42
C LYS A 115 -19.97 -3.48 -12.90
N PRO A 116 -19.23 -2.81 -13.80
CA PRO A 116 -18.12 -1.94 -13.39
C PRO A 116 -18.64 -0.85 -12.45
N MET A 117 -17.87 -0.54 -11.40
CA MET A 117 -18.24 0.45 -10.39
C MET A 117 -18.28 1.87 -10.96
N TYR A 118 -17.47 2.14 -11.97
CA TYR A 118 -17.35 3.42 -12.66
C TYR A 118 -17.41 3.20 -14.17
N MET A 119 -17.92 4.18 -14.90
CA MET A 119 -17.96 4.15 -16.36
C MET A 119 -16.65 4.71 -16.94
N ASP A 120 -16.35 4.40 -18.21
CA ASP A 120 -15.15 4.89 -18.88
C ASP A 120 -15.10 6.43 -18.91
N GLU A 121 -16.25 7.09 -18.99
CA GLU A 121 -16.37 8.55 -18.89
C GLU A 121 -15.88 9.07 -17.54
N ASP A 122 -16.24 8.42 -16.42
CA ASP A 122 -15.82 8.82 -15.08
C ASP A 122 -14.29 8.74 -14.95
N TYR A 123 -13.68 7.68 -15.49
CA TYR A 123 -12.23 7.51 -15.51
C TYR A 123 -11.53 8.61 -16.31
N ASN A 124 -12.02 8.89 -17.51
CA ASN A 124 -11.46 9.91 -18.39
C ASN A 124 -11.58 11.31 -17.78
N GLU A 125 -12.73 11.63 -17.19
CA GLU A 125 -12.94 12.90 -16.50
C GLU A 125 -12.01 13.06 -15.30
N MET A 126 -11.87 12.01 -14.48
CA MET A 126 -10.94 12.02 -13.35
C MET A 126 -9.49 12.17 -13.80
N GLU A 127 -9.06 11.46 -14.86
CA GLU A 127 -7.70 11.61 -15.38
C GLU A 127 -7.42 13.03 -15.86
N VAL A 128 -8.35 13.62 -16.63
CA VAL A 128 -8.21 15.00 -17.10
C VAL A 128 -8.15 15.97 -15.92
N HIS A 129 -8.97 15.77 -14.90
CA HIS A 129 -8.98 16.62 -13.71
C HIS A 129 -7.67 16.52 -12.92
N ILE A 130 -7.15 15.30 -12.73
CA ILE A 130 -5.83 15.05 -12.12
C ILE A 130 -4.72 15.72 -12.93
N LEU A 131 -4.65 15.49 -14.25
CA LEU A 131 -3.58 16.06 -15.09
C LEU A 131 -3.57 17.60 -15.05
N ARG A 132 -4.75 18.22 -15.02
CA ARG A 132 -4.89 19.67 -14.81
C ARG A 132 -4.40 20.11 -13.44
N ALA A 133 -4.76 19.38 -12.38
CA ALA A 133 -4.28 19.64 -11.02
C ALA A 133 -2.74 19.54 -10.92
N MET A 134 -2.14 18.61 -11.65
CA MET A 134 -0.68 18.43 -11.73
C MET A 134 0.01 19.46 -12.65
N GLY A 135 -0.75 20.31 -13.36
CA GLY A 135 -0.20 21.18 -14.40
C GLY A 135 0.53 20.41 -15.51
N TYR A 136 0.12 19.18 -15.77
CA TYR A 136 0.76 18.24 -16.71
C TYR A 136 2.23 17.92 -16.39
N GLN A 137 2.69 18.14 -15.14
CA GLN A 137 4.05 17.84 -14.71
C GLN A 137 4.11 16.49 -13.96
N LEU A 138 4.37 15.42 -14.71
CA LEU A 138 4.45 14.05 -14.16
C LEU A 138 5.88 13.54 -13.90
N ASN A 139 6.90 14.24 -14.39
CA ASN A 139 8.31 13.90 -14.16
C ASN A 139 8.77 14.29 -12.73
N LEU A 140 8.09 13.73 -11.73
CA LEU A 140 8.34 13.97 -10.32
C LEU A 140 9.45 13.05 -9.81
N ILE A 141 10.23 13.56 -8.87
CA ILE A 141 11.27 12.77 -8.19
C ILE A 141 10.61 11.82 -7.21
N THR A 142 11.00 10.56 -7.25
CA THR A 142 10.55 9.52 -6.31
C THR A 142 11.64 9.16 -5.31
N LEU A 143 11.28 8.34 -4.31
CA LEU A 143 12.25 7.81 -3.34
C LEU A 143 13.21 6.83 -4.03
N SER A 144 12.73 6.03 -4.99
CA SER A 144 13.60 5.15 -5.78
C SER A 144 14.66 5.89 -6.59
N ASP A 145 14.40 7.10 -7.10
CA ASP A 145 15.41 7.91 -7.79
C ASP A 145 16.63 8.19 -6.89
N PHE A 146 16.37 8.59 -5.65
CA PHE A 146 17.43 8.84 -4.67
C PHE A 146 18.17 7.55 -4.28
N LEU A 147 17.47 6.44 -4.09
CA LEU A 147 18.10 5.14 -3.79
C LEU A 147 19.05 4.71 -4.91
N ILE A 148 18.64 4.87 -6.17
CA ILE A 148 19.47 4.58 -7.34
C ILE A 148 20.71 5.49 -7.37
N ALA A 149 20.55 6.81 -7.17
CA ALA A 149 21.66 7.76 -7.14
C ALA A 149 22.64 7.52 -5.96
N LEU A 150 22.13 6.98 -4.85
CA LEU A 150 22.92 6.50 -3.70
C LEU A 150 23.57 5.12 -3.93
N ASN A 151 23.39 4.52 -5.12
CA ASN A 151 23.90 3.21 -5.50
C ASN A 151 23.36 2.08 -4.59
N ILE A 152 22.10 2.22 -4.16
CA ILE A 152 21.36 1.19 -3.44
C ILE A 152 20.53 0.41 -4.46
N LYS A 153 20.74 -0.91 -4.49
CA LYS A 153 19.96 -1.79 -5.35
C LYS A 153 18.55 -1.95 -4.76
N ILE A 154 17.53 -1.70 -5.59
CA ILE A 154 16.14 -1.96 -5.22
C ILE A 154 15.89 -3.45 -5.45
N ASP A 155 16.09 -4.25 -4.41
CA ASP A 155 15.67 -5.65 -4.36
C ASP A 155 14.26 -5.78 -3.75
N GLU A 156 13.79 -7.01 -3.57
CA GLU A 156 12.48 -7.29 -3.00
C GLU A 156 12.33 -6.70 -1.59
N GLN A 157 13.38 -6.76 -0.76
CA GLN A 157 13.34 -6.22 0.61
C GLN A 157 13.20 -4.69 0.60
N VAL A 158 13.99 -3.99 -0.23
CA VAL A 158 13.87 -2.54 -0.40
C VAL A 158 12.51 -2.16 -0.97
N SER A 159 12.02 -2.92 -1.95
CA SER A 159 10.69 -2.69 -2.53
C SER A 159 9.58 -2.77 -1.47
N CYS A 160 9.62 -3.79 -0.61
CA CYS A 160 8.70 -3.93 0.53
C CYS A 160 8.81 -2.75 1.51
N LEU A 161 10.03 -2.27 1.80
CA LEU A 161 10.24 -1.09 2.65
C LEU A 161 9.65 0.18 2.03
N ILE A 162 9.85 0.38 0.72
CA ILE A 162 9.25 1.51 0.00
C ILE A 162 7.73 1.42 0.09
N GLN A 163 7.14 0.27 -0.23
CA GLN A 163 5.69 0.06 -0.13
C GLN A 163 5.16 0.36 1.28
N PHE A 164 5.87 -0.10 2.33
CA PHE A 164 5.54 0.20 3.72
C PHE A 164 5.53 1.70 4.01
N ILE A 165 6.58 2.41 3.59
CA ILE A 165 6.70 3.87 3.73
C ILE A 165 5.59 4.59 2.96
N LEU A 166 5.22 4.10 1.77
CA LEU A 166 4.15 4.71 0.98
C LEU A 166 2.80 4.59 1.68
N MET A 167 2.52 3.48 2.37
CA MET A 167 1.24 3.24 3.05
C MET A 167 1.07 4.05 4.34
N ASP A 168 2.16 4.33 5.06
CA ASP A 168 2.11 5.02 6.35
C ASP A 168 2.27 6.54 6.17
N PHE A 169 1.18 7.30 6.32
CA PHE A 169 1.23 8.75 6.10
C PHE A 169 2.22 9.46 7.03
N GLU A 170 2.34 9.05 8.30
CA GLU A 170 3.26 9.71 9.23
C GLU A 170 4.73 9.63 8.78
N ILE A 171 5.13 8.47 8.23
CA ILE A 171 6.47 8.29 7.66
C ILE A 171 6.55 8.95 6.27
N TYR A 172 5.53 8.80 5.43
CA TYR A 172 5.55 9.34 4.06
C TYR A 172 5.71 10.86 3.99
N ARG A 173 5.37 11.60 5.06
CA ARG A 173 5.47 13.06 5.13
C ARG A 173 6.89 13.62 4.99
N TYR A 174 7.92 12.83 5.28
CA TYR A 174 9.31 13.24 5.10
C TYR A 174 9.68 13.33 3.61
N SER A 175 10.71 14.12 3.29
CA SER A 175 11.20 14.25 1.91
C SER A 175 11.68 12.90 1.36
N HIS A 176 11.65 12.72 0.04
CA HIS A 176 12.13 11.50 -0.60
C HIS A 176 13.60 11.26 -0.30
N PHE A 177 14.40 12.33 -0.21
CA PHE A 177 15.80 12.22 0.18
C PHE A 177 15.99 11.73 1.62
N GLU A 178 15.25 12.28 2.59
CA GLU A 178 15.31 11.83 3.99
C GLU A 178 14.89 10.36 4.14
N LEU A 179 13.85 9.95 3.41
CA LEU A 179 13.38 8.57 3.37
C LEU A 179 14.43 7.63 2.75
N ALA A 180 15.13 8.06 1.70
CA ALA A 180 16.19 7.28 1.07
C ALA A 180 17.34 7.04 2.04
N LEU A 181 17.75 8.08 2.78
CA LEU A 181 18.77 7.98 3.81
C LEU A 181 18.32 7.09 4.98
N ALA A 182 17.04 7.14 5.35
CA ALA A 182 16.49 6.28 6.40
C ALA A 182 16.52 4.79 5.99
N ILE A 183 16.15 4.45 4.75
CA ILE A 183 16.30 3.10 4.21
C ILE A 183 17.77 2.69 4.19
N MET A 184 18.65 3.56 3.69
CA MET A 184 20.09 3.28 3.63
C MET A 184 20.68 3.00 5.02
N HIS A 185 20.27 3.75 6.04
CA HIS A 185 20.67 3.53 7.42
C HIS A 185 20.12 2.21 7.95
N TYR A 186 18.83 1.94 7.72
CA TYR A 186 18.17 0.69 8.15
C TYR A 186 18.83 -0.56 7.56
N GLN A 187 19.26 -0.52 6.29
CA GLN A 187 19.90 -1.67 5.64
C GLN A 187 21.33 -1.95 6.09
N ASN A 188 22.10 -0.92 6.46
CA ASN A 188 23.55 -1.06 6.66
C ASN A 188 23.97 -1.24 8.12
N ASP A 189 23.04 -1.25 9.06
CA ASP A 189 23.17 -1.46 10.52
C ASP A 189 24.25 -0.64 11.27
N THR A 190 25.23 0.05 10.62
CA THR A 190 26.20 0.93 11.29
C THR A 190 26.93 1.96 10.37
N ARG A 191 27.37 3.07 11.00
CA ARG A 191 28.53 3.97 10.69
C ARG A 191 28.38 5.21 9.81
N LEU A 192 27.22 5.84 9.74
CA LEU A 192 27.14 7.25 9.32
C LEU A 192 26.50 8.05 10.45
N THR A 193 27.15 9.13 10.87
CA THR A 193 26.58 10.11 11.80
C THR A 193 25.52 10.89 11.05
N PHE A 194 24.30 10.35 11.06
CA PHE A 194 23.16 11.00 10.45
C PHE A 194 22.64 12.13 11.35
N GLN A 195 22.04 13.14 10.74
CA GLN A 195 21.30 14.17 11.48
C GLN A 195 20.22 13.52 12.35
N ALA A 196 19.92 14.12 13.50
CA ALA A 196 18.94 13.60 14.46
C ALA A 196 17.59 13.24 13.82
N LYS A 197 17.14 14.02 12.82
CA LYS A 197 15.90 13.74 12.06
C LYS A 197 15.90 12.38 11.36
N ILE A 198 17.00 12.01 10.71
CA ILE A 198 17.11 10.73 9.99
C ILE A 198 17.11 9.56 10.97
N LEU A 199 17.76 9.72 12.13
CA LEU A 199 17.71 8.73 13.21
C LEU A 199 16.27 8.55 13.73
N THR A 200 15.53 9.64 13.92
CA THR A 200 14.11 9.59 14.29
C THR A 200 13.28 8.84 13.26
N VAL A 201 13.41 9.16 11.97
CA VAL A 201 12.67 8.47 10.89
C VAL A 201 13.03 6.97 10.84
N SER A 202 14.31 6.65 10.94
CA SER A 202 14.77 5.25 10.94
C SER A 202 14.26 4.47 12.14
N GLN A 203 14.24 5.08 13.34
CA GLN A 203 13.64 4.48 14.54
C GLN A 203 12.12 4.31 14.41
N MET A 204 11.42 5.31 13.85
CA MET A 204 9.99 5.19 13.57
C MET A 204 9.70 4.02 12.62
N LEU A 205 10.47 3.90 11.54
CA LEU A 205 10.35 2.80 10.58
C LEU A 205 10.53 1.45 11.28
N HIS A 206 11.61 1.30 12.05
CA HIS A 206 11.91 0.07 12.79
C HIS A 206 10.79 -0.30 13.77
N ASN A 207 10.32 0.66 14.58
CA ASN A 207 9.27 0.43 15.56
C ASN A 207 7.94 0.01 14.91
N LYS A 208 7.54 0.67 13.80
CA LYS A 208 6.30 0.33 13.11
C LYS A 208 6.39 -1.04 12.41
N ILE A 209 7.56 -1.42 11.92
CA ILE A 209 7.78 -2.77 11.37
C ILE A 209 7.63 -3.83 12.45
N ILE A 210 8.23 -3.63 13.64
CA ILE A 210 8.08 -4.55 14.77
C ILE A 210 6.61 -4.70 15.16
N GLN A 211 5.88 -3.60 15.29
CA GLN A 211 4.44 -3.63 15.61
C GLN A 211 3.64 -4.40 14.55
N ALA A 212 3.94 -4.22 13.27
CA ALA A 212 3.28 -4.95 12.19
C ALA A 212 3.54 -6.47 12.29
N GLN A 213 4.79 -6.86 12.61
CA GLN A 213 5.17 -8.26 12.80
C GLN A 213 4.48 -8.89 14.02
N GLU A 214 4.37 -8.16 15.13
CA GLU A 214 3.65 -8.60 16.33
C GLU A 214 2.17 -8.87 16.01
N ILE A 215 1.51 -7.97 15.27
CA ILE A 215 0.12 -8.13 14.85
C ILE A 215 -0.06 -9.34 13.92
N GLU A 216 0.88 -9.59 13.01
CA GLU A 216 0.84 -10.78 12.16
C GLU A 216 1.01 -12.07 12.97
N CYS A 217 1.92 -12.07 13.95
CA CYS A 217 2.14 -13.20 14.84
C CYS A 217 0.87 -13.51 15.66
N GLU A 218 0.25 -12.51 16.28
CA GLU A 218 -1.00 -12.66 17.04
C GLU A 218 -2.16 -13.20 16.17
N LYS A 219 -2.27 -12.74 14.91
CA LYS A 219 -3.27 -13.25 13.97
C LYS A 219 -3.03 -14.72 13.62
N SER A 220 -1.77 -15.11 13.40
CA SER A 220 -1.41 -16.51 13.10
C SER A 220 -1.73 -17.45 14.27
N GLU A 221 -1.45 -17.04 15.52
CA GLU A 221 -1.78 -17.81 16.72
C GLU A 221 -3.31 -17.91 16.95
N GLN A 222 -4.06 -16.84 16.65
CA GLN A 222 -5.52 -16.85 16.73
C GLN A 222 -6.17 -17.71 15.63
N GLU A 223 -5.57 -17.82 14.45
CA GLU A 223 -6.03 -18.70 13.38
C GLU A 223 -5.72 -20.17 13.66
N GLU A 224 -4.53 -20.46 14.21
CA GLU A 224 -4.15 -21.80 14.64
C GLU A 224 -5.06 -22.30 15.76
N THR A 225 -5.31 -21.50 16.80
CA THR A 225 -6.25 -21.84 17.89
C THR A 225 -7.67 -22.06 17.38
N LYS A 226 -8.19 -21.21 16.49
CA LYS A 226 -9.50 -21.41 15.84
C LYS A 226 -9.54 -22.68 14.97
N SER A 227 -8.45 -23.04 14.32
CA SER A 227 -8.36 -24.27 13.51
C SER A 227 -8.33 -25.54 14.39
N LEU A 228 -7.65 -25.48 15.54
CA LEU A 228 -7.60 -26.53 16.57
C LEU A 228 -8.96 -26.73 17.25
N GLU A 229 -9.68 -25.63 17.52
CA GLU A 229 -11.05 -25.69 18.05
C GLU A 229 -12.06 -26.25 17.03
N ARG A 230 -11.94 -25.85 15.75
CA ARG A 230 -12.76 -26.40 14.66
C ARG A 230 -12.52 -27.90 14.48
N SER A 231 -11.28 -28.35 14.49
CA SER A 231 -10.94 -29.77 14.40
C SER A 231 -11.42 -30.58 15.61
N HIS A 232 -11.29 -30.05 16.85
CA HIS A 232 -11.86 -30.65 18.05
C HIS A 232 -13.40 -30.74 17.99
N SER A 233 -14.07 -29.69 17.52
CA SER A 233 -15.53 -29.66 17.36
C SER A 233 -16.01 -30.66 16.30
N ILE A 234 -15.28 -30.80 15.19
CA ILE A 234 -15.55 -31.79 14.14
C ILE A 234 -15.36 -33.22 14.69
N HIS A 235 -14.26 -33.50 15.40
CA HIS A 235 -14.04 -34.81 16.01
C HIS A 235 -15.10 -35.16 17.05
N LYS A 236 -15.55 -34.19 17.86
CA LYS A 236 -16.63 -34.38 18.84
C LYS A 236 -18.00 -34.62 18.19
N LYS A 237 -18.26 -34.02 17.02
CA LYS A 237 -19.47 -34.30 16.22
C LYS A 237 -19.41 -35.69 15.58
N ILE A 238 -18.25 -36.10 15.08
CA ILE A 238 -18.03 -37.43 14.48
C ILE A 238 -18.16 -38.54 15.54
N SER A 239 -17.62 -38.35 16.76
CA SER A 239 -17.74 -39.33 17.85
C SER A 239 -19.18 -39.50 18.31
N LYS A 240 -19.91 -38.39 18.51
CA LYS A 240 -21.36 -38.42 18.85
C LYS A 240 -22.20 -39.10 17.79
N LYS A 241 -21.90 -38.90 16.50
CA LYS A 241 -22.61 -39.54 15.38
C LYS A 241 -22.36 -41.05 15.33
N ARG A 242 -21.13 -41.50 15.64
CA ARG A 242 -20.78 -42.94 15.72
C ARG A 242 -21.44 -43.63 16.91
N GLU A 243 -21.52 -42.97 18.08
CA GLU A 243 -22.22 -43.51 19.26
C GLU A 243 -23.73 -43.65 19.03
N SER A 244 -24.35 -42.67 18.37
CA SER A 244 -25.78 -42.72 18.05
C SER A 244 -26.11 -43.77 16.97
N GLN A 245 -25.20 -44.03 16.03
CA GLN A 245 -25.32 -45.16 15.09
C GLN A 245 -25.17 -46.53 15.78
N ARG A 246 -24.22 -46.68 16.71
CA ARG A 246 -24.07 -47.91 17.51
C ARG A 246 -25.30 -48.20 18.38
N LYS A 247 -25.87 -47.17 19.03
CA LYS A 247 -27.09 -47.33 19.84
C LYS A 247 -28.30 -47.79 19.00
N ARG A 248 -28.42 -47.31 17.75
CA ARG A 248 -29.47 -47.73 16.82
C ARG A 248 -29.29 -49.18 16.33
N GLN A 249 -28.05 -49.63 16.11
CA GLN A 249 -27.77 -51.02 15.73
C GLN A 249 -28.05 -52.02 16.86
N ILE A 250 -27.76 -51.65 18.10
CA ILE A 250 -28.05 -52.49 19.28
C ILE A 250 -29.56 -52.61 19.56
N GLN A 251 -30.35 -51.58 19.22
CA GLN A 251 -31.81 -51.61 19.35
C GLN A 251 -32.52 -52.42 18.25
N GLN A 252 -31.85 -52.70 17.12
CA GLN A 252 -32.41 -53.50 16.02
C GLN A 252 -32.05 -54.99 16.12
N GLN A 253 -31.29 -55.40 17.14
CA GLN A 253 -30.90 -56.80 17.41
C GLN A 253 -31.56 -57.39 18.67
N LYS A 254 -32.60 -56.73 19.19
CA LYS A 254 -33.49 -57.28 20.23
C LYS A 254 -34.91 -57.33 19.68
#